data_AF-A0AAV4A973-F1
#
_entry.id   AF-A0AAV4A973-F1
#
_cell.length_a   1.000
_cell.length_b   1.000
_cell.length_c   1.000
_cell.angle_alpha   90.00
_cell.angle_beta   90.00
_cell.angle_gamma   90.00
#
_symmetry.space_group_name_H-M   'P 1'
#
loop_
_entity.id
_entity.type
_entity.pdbx_description
1 polymer ?
#
loop_
_entity_poly.entity_id
_entity_poly.type
_entity_poly.pdbx_seq_one_letter_code
_entity_poly.pdbx_strand_id
1 'polypeptide(L)'
;MNNVRKWVSENGFKFSVSKTTCINFHRQRIYTEPALHLDGQPILVKGEANFLGVVFDSKTSFISHVNCLKKKCLKLRVVGHTDWGADRATLLKLYRTLFRSKLDW
;
A
#
# COMPACT_ATOMS: atom_id res chain seq x y z
N MET A 1 8.94 21.27 5.50
CA MET A 1 9.29 20.53 4.26
C MET A 1 10.72 20.73 3.79
N ASN A 2 11.35 21.90 3.96
CA ASN A 2 12.74 22.12 3.53
C ASN A 2 13.75 21.14 4.15
N ASN A 3 13.59 20.75 5.43
CA ASN A 3 14.51 19.82 6.08
C ASN A 3 14.47 18.42 5.45
N VAL A 4 13.28 17.95 5.06
CA VAL A 4 13.11 16.63 4.42
C VAL A 4 13.74 16.63 3.03
N ARG A 5 13.56 17.70 2.25
CA ARG A 5 14.17 17.83 0.93
C ARG A 5 15.70 17.92 1.01
N LYS A 6 16.21 18.69 1.96
CA LYS A 6 17.65 18.81 2.23
C LYS A 6 18.26 17.46 2.59
N TRP A 7 17.64 16.76 3.54
CA TRP A 7 18.08 15.43 3.95
C TRP A 7 18.06 14.43 2.77
N VAL A 8 16.99 14.41 1.98
CA VAL A 8 16.89 13.52 0.80
C VAL A 8 17.99 13.80 -0.21
N SER A 9 18.30 15.08 -0.47
CA SER A 9 19.40 15.47 -1.36
C SER A 9 20.77 15.09 -0.79
N GLU A 10 20.99 15.29 0.51
CA GLU A 10 22.24 14.92 1.20
C GLU A 10 22.44 13.40 1.21
N ASN A 11 21.36 12.62 1.22
CA ASN A 11 21.38 11.17 1.20
C ASN A 11 21.32 10.58 -0.23
N GLY A 12 21.46 11.41 -1.28
CA GLY A 12 21.54 10.94 -2.67
C GLY A 12 20.21 10.49 -3.30
N PHE A 13 19.08 10.80 -2.67
CA PHE A 13 17.75 10.47 -3.17
C PHE A 13 17.12 11.67 -3.90
N LYS A 14 16.18 11.42 -4.82
CA LYS A 14 15.42 12.46 -5.53
C LYS A 14 13.93 12.15 -5.50
N PHE A 15 13.13 13.12 -5.04
CA PHE A 15 11.68 12.99 -5.12
C PHE A 15 11.17 13.26 -6.53
N SER A 16 10.16 12.48 -6.94
CA SER A 16 9.36 12.76 -8.13
C SER A 16 8.04 13.35 -7.68
N VAL A 17 7.84 14.66 -7.90
CA VAL A 17 6.59 15.36 -7.52
C VAL A 17 5.36 14.63 -8.04
N SER A 18 5.36 14.24 -9.32
CA SER A 18 4.25 13.54 -9.99
C SER A 18 3.90 12.17 -9.40
N LYS A 19 4.84 11.50 -8.72
CA LYS A 19 4.63 10.19 -8.08
C LYS A 19 4.39 10.32 -6.57
N THR A 20 4.64 11.51 -6.01
CA THR A 20 4.51 11.74 -4.58
C THR A 20 3.06 12.01 -4.26
N THR A 21 2.49 11.22 -3.35
CA THR A 21 1.12 11.37 -2.87
C THR A 21 1.13 11.46 -1.36
N CYS A 22 0.22 12.24 -0.79
CA CYS A 22 0.06 12.34 0.66
C CYS A 22 -1.19 11.56 1.09
N ILE A 23 -1.11 10.85 2.22
CA ILE A 23 -2.30 10.39 2.95
C ILE A 23 -2.38 11.22 4.22
N ASN A 24 -3.55 11.78 4.51
CA ASN A 24 -3.81 12.45 5.78
C ASN A 24 -4.47 11.50 6.77
N PHE A 25 -3.71 11.05 7.77
CA PHE A 25 -4.24 10.23 8.86
C PHE A 25 -4.95 11.14 9.88
N HIS A 26 -6.26 10.95 10.03
CA HIS A 26 -7.06 11.76 10.93
C HIS A 26 -8.23 10.94 11.49
N ARG A 27 -8.66 11.28 12.71
CA ARG A 27 -9.81 10.64 13.38
C ARG A 27 -11.06 11.52 13.41
N GLN A 28 -10.92 12.80 13.03
CA GLN A 28 -11.99 13.79 13.09
C GLN A 28 -12.91 13.68 11.87
N ARG A 29 -14.21 13.93 12.05
CA ARG A 29 -15.19 13.85 10.95
C ARG A 29 -15.14 15.07 10.03
N ILE A 30 -14.72 16.21 10.58
CA ILE A 30 -14.52 17.48 9.89
C ILE A 30 -13.04 17.78 9.96
N TYR A 31 -12.41 17.95 8.81
CA TYR A 31 -11.01 18.36 8.70
C TYR A 31 -10.79 19.10 7.40
N THR A 32 -9.78 19.95 7.37
CA THR A 32 -9.32 20.63 6.17
C THR A 32 -8.15 19.85 5.58
N GLU A 33 -8.16 19.62 4.27
CA GLU A 33 -7.02 18.97 3.62
C GLU A 33 -5.77 19.85 3.74
N PRO A 34 -4.61 19.28 4.12
CA PRO A 34 -3.38 20.04 4.24
C PRO A 34 -2.85 20.43 2.86
N ALA A 35 -2.63 21.73 2.64
CA ALA A 35 -2.01 22.25 1.42
C ALA A 35 -0.49 22.02 1.43
N LEU A 36 -0.09 20.80 1.08
CA LEU A 36 1.31 20.39 1.03
C LEU A 36 1.91 20.67 -0.36
N HIS A 37 3.09 21.28 -0.39
CA HIS A 37 3.79 21.62 -1.62
C HIS A 37 5.19 21.00 -1.64
N LEU A 38 5.50 20.29 -2.72
CA LEU A 38 6.85 19.80 -3.03
C LEU A 38 7.39 20.59 -4.21
N ASP A 39 8.53 21.26 -4.03
CA ASP A 39 9.21 22.00 -5.10
C ASP A 39 8.32 23.09 -5.74
N GLY A 40 7.44 23.69 -4.94
CA GLY A 40 6.47 24.70 -5.39
C GLY A 40 5.22 24.12 -6.07
N GLN A 41 5.11 22.80 -6.21
CA GLN A 41 3.96 22.10 -6.79
C GLN A 41 3.11 21.45 -5.68
N PRO A 42 1.78 21.50 -5.75
CA PRO A 42 0.92 20.86 -4.75
C PRO A 42 1.02 19.34 -4.82
N ILE A 43 1.14 18.69 -3.66
CA ILE A 43 1.07 17.23 -3.55
C ILE A 43 -0.41 16.82 -3.49
N LEU A 44 -0.78 15.84 -4.31
CA LEU A 44 -2.12 15.25 -4.29
C LEU A 44 -2.34 14.48 -2.99
N VAL A 45 -3.36 14.87 -2.23
CA VAL A 45 -3.87 14.11 -1.10
C VAL A 45 -4.76 12.98 -1.62
N LYS A 46 -4.49 11.75 -1.18
CA LYS A 46 -5.27 10.55 -1.52
C LYS A 46 -5.79 9.90 -0.24
N GLY A 47 -6.99 9.33 -0.33
CA GLY A 47 -7.57 8.55 0.76
C GLY A 47 -6.89 7.20 0.97
N GLU A 48 -6.19 6.67 -0.04
CA GLU A 48 -5.45 5.42 0.03
C GLU A 48 -4.11 5.52 -0.72
N ALA A 49 -3.09 4.86 -0.19
CA ALA A 49 -1.82 4.67 -0.89
C ALA A 49 -1.14 3.36 -0.50
N ASN A 50 -0.33 2.83 -1.42
CA ASN A 50 0.48 1.64 -1.19
C ASN A 50 1.86 2.06 -0.72
N PHE A 51 2.29 1.56 0.44
CA PHE A 51 3.65 1.75 0.94
C PHE A 51 4.21 0.43 1.43
N LEU A 52 5.39 0.05 0.91
CA LEU A 52 6.05 -1.24 1.19
C LEU A 52 5.14 -2.47 1.00
N GLY A 53 4.14 -2.36 0.12
CA GLY A 53 3.21 -3.45 -0.17
C GLY A 53 2.08 -3.63 0.85
N VAL A 54 1.89 -2.67 1.75
CA VAL A 54 0.71 -2.48 2.59
C VAL A 54 -0.14 -1.35 2.02
N VAL A 55 -1.47 -1.53 2.05
CA VAL A 55 -2.42 -0.49 1.62
C VAL A 55 -2.82 0.30 2.87
N PHE A 56 -2.43 1.56 2.93
CA PHE A 56 -2.84 2.47 3.99
C PHE A 56 -4.05 3.26 3.55
N ASP A 57 -5.04 3.34 4.43
CA ASP A 57 -6.22 4.19 4.30
C ASP A 57 -6.14 5.37 5.28
N SER A 58 -6.74 6.50 4.91
CA SER A 58 -6.77 7.72 5.74
C SER A 58 -7.38 7.51 7.13
N LYS A 59 -8.27 6.52 7.27
CA LYS A 59 -8.91 6.14 8.55
C LYS A 59 -8.10 5.12 9.35
N THR A 60 -6.97 4.65 8.83
CA THR A 60 -6.11 3.63 9.47
C THR A 60 -6.89 2.37 9.85
N SER A 61 -7.95 2.06 9.11
CA SER A 61 -8.82 0.91 9.35
C SER A 61 -8.23 -0.37 8.76
N PHE A 62 -7.30 -0.26 7.80
CA PHE A 62 -6.72 -1.37 7.04
C PHE A 62 -7.74 -2.25 6.31
N ILE A 63 -9.01 -1.83 6.24
CA ILE A 63 -10.09 -2.61 5.61
C ILE A 63 -9.78 -2.88 4.15
N SER A 64 -9.29 -1.86 3.42
CA SER A 64 -8.89 -2.01 2.01
C SER A 64 -7.75 -3.00 1.83
N HIS A 65 -6.79 -3.03 2.77
CA HIS A 65 -5.71 -4.02 2.78
C HIS A 65 -6.24 -5.44 2.99
N VAL A 66 -7.07 -5.65 4.01
CA VAL A 66 -7.68 -6.95 4.33
C VAL A 66 -8.56 -7.44 3.18
N ASN A 67 -9.33 -6.56 2.55
CA ASN A 67 -10.14 -6.89 1.38
C ASN A 67 -9.28 -7.30 0.18
N CYS A 68 -8.15 -6.63 -0.04
CA CYS A 68 -7.18 -7.01 -1.07
C CYS A 68 -6.60 -8.42 -0.80
N LEU A 69 -6.21 -8.69 0.46
CA LEU A 69 -5.75 -10.02 0.87
C LEU A 69 -6.82 -11.08 0.67
N LYS A 70 -8.07 -10.82 1.08
CA LYS A 70 -9.20 -11.74 0.90
C LYS A 70 -9.45 -12.07 -0.57
N LYS A 71 -9.41 -11.07 -1.46
CA LYS A 71 -9.54 -11.29 -2.91
C LYS A 71 -8.41 -12.19 -3.46
N LYS A 72 -7.19 -12.04 -2.97
CA LYS A 72 -6.07 -12.93 -3.33
C LYS A 72 -6.29 -14.34 -2.80
N CYS A 73 -6.86 -14.52 -1.59
CA CYS A 73 -7.17 -15.83 -1.03
C CYS A 73 -8.20 -16.56 -1.88
N LEU A 74 -9.23 -15.85 -2.33
CA LEU A 74 -10.28 -16.43 -3.18
C LEU A 74 -9.70 -16.98 -4.49
N LYS A 75 -8.69 -16.32 -5.07
CA LYS A 75 -8.00 -16.85 -6.25
C LYS A 75 -7.26 -18.15 -5.97
N LEU A 76 -6.58 -18.26 -4.81
CA LEU A 76 -5.97 -19.54 -4.39
C LEU A 76 -7.03 -20.63 -4.20
N ARG A 77 -8.19 -20.27 -3.64
CA ARG A 77 -9.29 -21.23 -3.44
C ARG A 77 -9.83 -21.78 -4.76
N VAL A 78 -9.97 -20.93 -5.79
CA VAL A 78 -10.40 -21.37 -7.13
C VAL A 78 -9.35 -22.29 -7.76
N VAL A 79 -8.07 -21.93 -7.65
CA VAL A 79 -6.98 -22.74 -8.20
C VAL A 79 -6.78 -24.04 -7.43
N GLY A 80 -7.22 -24.13 -6.17
CA GLY A 80 -7.11 -25.34 -5.34
C GLY A 80 -8.26 -26.33 -5.44
N HIS A 81 -9.15 -26.17 -6.43
CA HIS A 81 -10.27 -27.09 -6.62
C HIS A 81 -9.78 -28.50 -6.98
N THR A 82 -10.33 -29.56 -6.39
CA THR A 82 -9.83 -30.93 -6.59
C THR A 82 -10.08 -31.48 -7.99
N ASP A 83 -11.12 -31.00 -8.66
CA ASP A 83 -11.55 -31.55 -9.97
C ASP A 83 -10.77 -30.98 -11.17
N TRP A 84 -10.25 -29.74 -11.08
CA TRP A 84 -9.55 -29.03 -12.17
C TRP A 84 -8.40 -28.13 -11.69
N GLY A 85 -8.04 -28.22 -10.41
CA GLY A 85 -7.08 -27.32 -9.77
C GLY A 85 -5.65 -27.80 -9.81
N ALA A 86 -4.77 -26.98 -9.23
CA ALA A 86 -3.34 -27.19 -9.20
C ALA A 86 -2.91 -28.20 -8.14
N ASP A 87 -1.82 -28.93 -8.41
CA ASP A 87 -1.21 -29.86 -7.45
C ASP A 87 -0.85 -29.19 -6.11
N ARG A 88 -0.85 -29.98 -5.03
CA ARG A 88 -0.54 -29.57 -3.66
C ARG A 88 0.77 -28.80 -3.56
N ALA A 89 1.82 -29.21 -4.27
CA ALA A 89 3.11 -28.52 -4.23
C ALA A 89 3.00 -27.11 -4.83
N THR A 90 2.21 -26.96 -5.89
CA THR A 90 1.95 -25.67 -6.56
C THR A 90 1.13 -24.75 -5.67
N LEU A 91 0.07 -25.27 -5.03
CA LEU A 91 -0.73 -24.50 -4.06
C LEU A 91 0.09 -24.04 -2.86
N LEU A 92 0.94 -24.92 -2.31
CA LEU A 92 1.80 -24.58 -1.18
C LEU A 92 2.84 -23.51 -1.56
N LYS A 93 3.39 -23.59 -2.77
CA LYS A 93 4.30 -22.57 -3.32
C LYS A 93 3.60 -21.23 -3.46
N LEU A 94 2.40 -21.20 -4.06
CA LEU A 94 1.60 -19.98 -4.24
C LEU A 94 1.17 -19.35 -2.92
N TYR A 95 0.79 -20.18 -1.93
CA TYR A 95 0.47 -19.70 -0.59
C TYR A 95 1.68 -19.00 0.05
N ARG A 96 2.87 -19.63 0.01
CA ARG A 96 4.09 -19.02 0.56
C ARG A 96 4.47 -17.72 -0.15
N THR A 97 4.38 -17.66 -1.48
CA THR A 97 4.80 -16.47 -2.23
C THR A 97 3.80 -15.31 -2.14
N LEU A 98 2.51 -15.57 -1.96
CA LEU A 98 1.49 -14.52 -1.94
C LEU A 98 1.11 -14.06 -0.53
N PHE A 99 1.11 -14.98 0.44
CA PHE A 99 0.61 -14.73 1.79
C PHE A 99 1.73 -14.61 2.80
N ARG A 100 2.66 -15.58 2.84
CA ARG A 100 3.76 -15.54 3.82
C ARG A 100 4.63 -14.29 3.62
N SER A 101 4.89 -13.90 2.37
CA SER A 101 5.62 -12.66 2.05
C SER A 101 4.94 -11.36 2.53
N LYS A 102 3.66 -11.42 2.96
CA LYS A 102 2.87 -10.26 3.41
C LYS A 102 2.53 -10.30 4.90
N LEU A 103 2.79 -11.43 5.57
CA LEU A 103 2.56 -11.65 7.01
C LEU A 103 3.86 -11.65 7.82
N ASP A 104 4.99 -12.04 7.24
CA ASP A 104 6.32 -12.07 7.90
C ASP A 104 7.00 -10.67 7.96
N TRP A 105 6.21 -9.58 8.00
CA TRP A 105 6.67 -8.19 8.19
C TRP A 105 5.74 -7.49 9.18
#